data_AF-X0TWR3-F1
#
_entry.id   AF-X0TWR3-F1
#
_cell.length_a   1.000
_cell.length_b   1.000
_cell.length_c   1.000
_cell.angle_alpha   90.00
_cell.angle_beta   90.00
_cell.angle_gamma   90.00
#
_symmetry.space_group_name_H-M   'P 1'
#
loop_
_entity.id
_entity.type
_entity.pdbx_description
1 polymer ?
#
loop_
_entity_poly.entity_id
_entity_poly.type
_entity_poly.pdbx_seq_one_letter_code
_entity_poly.pdbx_strand_id
1 'polypeptide(L)'
;QKLCDFNILNDEDIKKITEIAINKSFKLPNLNCGECGYQDCYGLAQEIVKGNKTPDDCPSLEPSTLVKVNGKIISMNSFIAKIVRNTIIGLLSSLKGFTKGDIEIKIKQK
;
A
#
# COMPACT_ATOMS: atom_id res chain seq x y z
N GLN A 1 -25.79 19.32 15.05
CA GLN A 1 -25.44 19.80 13.69
C GLN A 1 -25.61 18.62 12.76
N LYS A 2 -26.55 18.66 11.81
CA LYS A 2 -26.85 17.54 10.91
C LYS A 2 -25.75 17.51 9.84
N LEU A 3 -24.73 16.68 10.02
CA LEU A 3 -23.75 16.40 8.99
C LEU A 3 -24.25 15.14 8.27
N CYS A 4 -24.92 15.32 7.14
CA CYS A 4 -25.50 14.24 6.32
C CYS A 4 -26.69 13.50 6.99
N ASP A 5 -27.25 12.50 6.30
CA ASP A 5 -28.47 11.75 6.65
C ASP A 5 -28.46 10.99 7.99
N PHE A 6 -27.42 11.17 8.82
CA PHE A 6 -27.20 10.45 10.06
C PHE A 6 -27.29 11.39 11.28
N ASN A 7 -27.89 10.91 12.36
CA ASN A 7 -27.90 11.58 13.65
C ASN A 7 -26.86 10.93 14.59
N ILE A 8 -25.77 11.65 14.87
CA ILE A 8 -24.69 11.17 15.77
C ILE A 8 -25.11 10.99 17.25
N LEU A 9 -26.33 11.41 17.62
CA LEU A 9 -26.91 11.17 18.95
C LEU A 9 -27.81 9.91 18.99
N ASN A 10 -27.96 9.21 17.87
CA ASN A 10 -28.77 8.00 17.75
C ASN A 10 -27.85 6.77 17.59
N ASP A 11 -28.03 5.76 18.45
CA ASP A 11 -27.20 4.56 18.48
C ASP A 11 -27.27 3.72 17.19
N GLU A 12 -28.44 3.66 16.52
CA GLU A 12 -28.58 2.92 15.27
C GLU A 12 -27.78 3.58 14.13
N ASP A 13 -27.80 4.91 14.07
CA ASP A 13 -27.02 5.65 13.08
C ASP A 13 -25.51 5.53 13.35
N ILE A 14 -25.08 5.53 14.62
CA ILE A 14 -23.68 5.24 14.99
C ILE A 14 -23.28 3.84 14.50
N LYS A 15 -24.14 2.83 14.72
CA LYS A 15 -23.87 1.45 14.24
C LYS A 15 -23.74 1.40 12.71
N LYS A 16 -24.63 2.06 11.97
CA LYS A 16 -24.57 2.14 10.50
C LYS A 16 -23.28 2.82 10.02
N ILE A 17 -22.90 3.95 10.61
CA ILE A 17 -21.65 4.64 10.27
C ILE A 17 -20.45 3.72 10.52
N THR A 18 -20.44 3.04 11.67
CA THR A 18 -19.37 2.10 12.05
C THR A 18 -19.27 0.95 11.05
N GLU A 19 -20.40 0.37 10.64
CA GLU A 19 -20.45 -0.68 9.63
C GLU A 19 -19.91 -0.22 8.28
N ILE A 20 -20.28 0.99 7.84
CA ILE A 20 -19.72 1.60 6.61
C ILE A 20 -18.20 1.78 6.76
N ALA A 21 -17.73 2.33 7.88
CA ALA A 21 -16.31 2.54 8.10
C ALA A 21 -15.53 1.22 8.09
N ILE A 22 -16.03 0.18 8.75
CA ILE A 22 -15.38 -1.15 8.77
C ILE A 22 -15.34 -1.75 7.36
N ASN A 23 -16.45 -1.71 6.63
CA ASN A 23 -16.59 -2.45 5.37
C ASN A 23 -16.12 -1.69 4.13
N LYS A 24 -16.05 -0.35 4.20
CA LYS A 24 -15.73 0.52 3.05
C LYS A 24 -14.44 1.30 3.23
N SER A 25 -13.80 1.27 4.41
CA SER A 25 -12.49 1.91 4.55
C SER A 25 -11.42 1.16 3.77
N PHE A 26 -10.50 1.92 3.19
CA PHE A 26 -9.33 1.40 2.50
C PHE A 26 -8.19 2.41 2.62
N LYS A 27 -6.97 1.98 2.29
CA LYS A 27 -5.79 2.83 2.31
C LYS A 27 -4.96 2.62 1.05
N LEU A 28 -4.67 3.71 0.35
CA LEU A 28 -3.73 3.75 -0.77
C LEU A 28 -2.37 4.27 -0.30
N PRO A 29 -1.27 3.95 -1.02
CA PRO A 29 0.09 4.23 -0.57
C PRO A 29 0.54 5.69 -0.78
N ASN A 30 -0.31 6.55 -1.38
CA ASN A 30 -0.03 7.97 -1.65
C ASN A 30 1.27 8.23 -2.44
N LEU A 31 1.58 7.33 -3.38
CA LEU A 31 2.78 7.41 -4.22
C LEU A 31 2.57 8.21 -5.51
N ASN A 32 1.31 8.39 -5.94
CA ASN A 32 0.92 9.08 -7.17
C ASN A 32 1.72 8.60 -8.40
N CYS A 33 1.88 7.28 -8.54
CA CYS A 33 2.80 6.69 -9.52
C CYS A 33 2.23 6.47 -10.93
N GLY A 34 0.91 6.55 -11.12
CA GLY A 34 0.29 6.33 -12.44
C GLY A 34 0.11 4.87 -12.87
N GLU A 35 0.66 3.89 -12.14
CA GLU A 35 0.69 2.48 -12.58
C GLU A 35 -0.68 1.81 -12.68
N CYS A 36 -1.69 2.34 -11.98
CA CYS A 36 -3.08 1.89 -12.03
C CYS A 36 -3.91 2.59 -13.13
N GLY A 37 -3.29 3.45 -13.95
CA GLY A 37 -3.96 4.21 -15.01
C GLY A 37 -4.56 5.55 -14.58
N TYR A 38 -4.48 5.91 -13.30
CA TYR A 38 -4.94 7.21 -12.77
C TYR A 38 -3.75 8.13 -12.47
N GLN A 39 -3.94 9.44 -12.69
CA GLN A 39 -2.88 10.46 -12.50
C GLN A 39 -2.30 10.46 -11.08
N ASP A 40 -3.14 10.26 -10.08
CA ASP A 40 -2.75 10.24 -8.67
C ASP A 40 -3.57 9.22 -7.88
N CYS A 41 -3.19 8.99 -6.62
CA CYS A 41 -3.92 8.08 -5.74
C CYS A 41 -5.33 8.59 -5.42
N TYR A 42 -5.59 9.89 -5.53
CA TYR A 42 -6.92 10.45 -5.29
C TYR A 42 -7.90 10.05 -6.41
N GLY A 43 -7.47 10.07 -7.68
CA GLY A 43 -8.26 9.60 -8.80
C GLY A 43 -8.68 8.13 -8.67
N LEU A 44 -7.75 7.25 -8.30
CA LEU A 44 -8.09 5.85 -8.00
C LEU A 44 -9.06 5.75 -6.80
N ALA A 45 -8.81 6.51 -5.73
CA ALA A 45 -9.68 6.50 -4.55
C ALA A 45 -11.13 6.90 -4.88
N GLN A 46 -11.33 7.87 -5.78
CA GLN A 46 -12.67 8.26 -6.22
C GLN A 46 -13.40 7.11 -6.91
N GLU A 47 -12.71 6.37 -7.78
CA GLU A 47 -13.31 5.22 -8.49
C GLU A 47 -13.59 4.03 -7.56
N ILE A 48 -12.76 3.83 -6.53
CA ILE A 48 -13.03 2.85 -5.46
C ILE A 48 -14.29 3.24 -4.68
N VAL A 49 -14.43 4.52 -4.30
CA VAL A 49 -15.62 5.01 -3.58
C VAL A 49 -16.89 4.89 -4.43
N LYS A 50 -16.79 5.09 -5.76
CA LYS A 50 -17.91 4.88 -6.70
C LYS A 50 -18.25 3.40 -6.92
N GLY A 51 -17.38 2.47 -6.53
CA GLY A 51 -17.55 1.03 -6.74
C GLY A 51 -17.12 0.52 -8.11
N ASN A 52 -16.42 1.34 -8.90
CA ASN A 52 -15.92 0.96 -10.22
C ASN A 52 -14.59 0.19 -10.14
N LYS A 53 -13.89 0.31 -9.01
CA LYS A 53 -12.56 -0.25 -8.74
C LYS A 53 -12.47 -0.76 -7.30
N THR A 54 -11.45 -1.56 -7.01
CA THR A 54 -11.11 -2.02 -5.66
C THR A 54 -9.70 -1.55 -5.27
N PRO A 55 -9.31 -1.59 -3.98
CA PRO A 55 -7.94 -1.30 -3.58
C PRO A 55 -6.91 -2.16 -4.31
N ASP A 56 -7.23 -3.41 -4.63
CA ASP A 56 -6.35 -4.37 -5.32
C ASP A 56 -5.99 -3.95 -6.75
N ASP A 57 -6.73 -3.00 -7.34
CA ASP A 57 -6.36 -2.36 -8.61
C ASP A 57 -5.08 -1.49 -8.49
N CYS A 58 -4.54 -1.27 -7.28
CA CYS A 58 -3.27 -0.58 -7.06
C CYS A 58 -2.09 -1.58 -7.03
N PRO A 59 -1.23 -1.63 -8.08
CA PRO A 59 -0.11 -2.59 -8.14
C PRO A 59 0.91 -2.43 -7.01
N SER A 60 0.96 -1.26 -6.37
CA SER A 60 1.88 -0.97 -5.28
C SER A 60 1.44 -1.52 -3.91
N LEU A 61 0.22 -2.07 -3.78
CA LEU A 61 -0.24 -2.69 -2.52
C LEU A 61 0.31 -4.11 -2.32
N GLU A 62 0.71 -4.79 -3.38
CA GLU A 62 1.33 -6.12 -3.35
C GLU A 62 2.82 -6.04 -3.78
N PRO A 63 3.70 -5.52 -2.90
CA PRO A 63 5.09 -5.28 -3.27
C PRO A 63 5.87 -6.60 -3.39
N SER A 64 6.54 -6.80 -4.53
CA SER A 64 7.48 -7.91 -4.73
C SER A 64 8.77 -7.80 -3.89
N THR A 65 8.94 -6.70 -3.14
CA THR A 65 10.14 -6.38 -2.36
C THR A 65 9.75 -5.53 -1.17
N LEU A 66 10.06 -6.02 0.02
CA LEU A 66 9.72 -5.39 1.29
C LEU A 66 10.97 -4.77 1.91
N VAL A 67 10.94 -3.46 2.14
CA VAL A 67 12.00 -2.70 2.82
C VAL A 67 11.44 -2.13 4.10
N LYS A 68 12.14 -2.35 5.23
CA LYS A 68 11.78 -1.84 6.55
C LYS A 68 12.89 -0.93 7.09
N VAL A 69 12.51 0.24 7.59
CA VAL A 69 13.39 1.16 8.33
C VAL A 69 12.77 1.40 9.71
N ASN A 70 13.50 1.08 10.78
CA ASN A 70 12.99 1.14 12.16
C ASN A 70 11.64 0.39 12.33
N GLY A 71 11.53 -0.79 11.71
CA GLY A 71 10.30 -1.60 11.72
C GLY A 71 9.17 -1.09 10.81
N LYS A 72 9.26 0.14 10.29
CA LYS A 72 8.26 0.73 9.38
C LYS A 72 8.51 0.30 7.95
N ILE A 73 7.48 -0.23 7.29
CA ILE A 73 7.53 -0.56 5.86
C ILE A 73 7.61 0.74 5.05
N ILE A 74 8.56 0.78 4.11
CA ILE A 74 8.69 1.87 3.14
C ILE A 74 7.89 1.50 1.90
N SER A 75 6.84 2.26 1.62
CA SER A 75 6.04 2.11 0.40
C SER A 75 6.86 2.50 -0.82
N MET A 76 6.80 1.67 -1.86
CA MET A 76 7.50 1.86 -3.12
C MET A 76 6.56 1.53 -4.27
N ASN A 77 6.72 2.19 -5.41
CA ASN A 77 6.05 1.79 -6.65
C ASN A 77 6.77 0.57 -7.27
N SER A 78 6.21 0.00 -8.33
CA SER A 78 6.78 -1.20 -8.97
C SER A 78 8.20 -0.95 -9.50
N PHE A 79 8.45 0.24 -10.04
CA PHE A 79 9.75 0.63 -10.58
C PHE A 79 10.85 0.64 -9.51
N ILE A 80 10.63 1.33 -8.39
CA ILE A 80 11.60 1.42 -7.28
C ILE A 80 11.79 0.05 -6.63
N ALA A 81 10.72 -0.72 -6.42
CA ALA A 81 10.82 -2.08 -5.89
C ALA A 81 11.70 -2.97 -6.79
N LYS A 82 11.55 -2.86 -8.11
CA LYS A 82 12.37 -3.61 -9.09
C LYS A 82 13.84 -3.17 -9.07
N ILE A 83 14.13 -1.88 -8.94
CA ILE A 83 15.50 -1.38 -8.80
C ILE A 83 16.16 -1.97 -7.56
N VAL A 84 15.50 -1.87 -6.40
CA VAL A 84 16.04 -2.40 -5.14
C VAL A 84 16.30 -3.89 -5.26
N ARG A 85 15.32 -4.66 -5.73
CA ARG A 85 15.43 -6.10 -5.94
C ARG A 85 16.62 -6.47 -6.81
N ASN A 86 16.71 -5.89 -8.00
CA ASN A 86 17.73 -6.25 -8.98
C ASN A 86 19.13 -5.82 -8.52
N THR A 87 19.24 -4.68 -7.83
CA THR A 87 20.51 -4.21 -7.25
C THR A 87 21.00 -5.17 -6.17
N ILE A 88 20.12 -5.57 -5.25
CA ILE A 88 20.47 -6.52 -4.18
C ILE A 88 20.84 -7.90 -4.75
N ILE A 89 20.04 -8.43 -5.68
CA ILE A 89 20.34 -9.72 -6.33
C ILE A 89 21.68 -9.64 -7.07
N GLY A 90 21.92 -8.57 -7.83
CA GLY A 90 23.17 -8.35 -8.56
C GLY A 90 24.38 -8.34 -7.62
N LEU A 91 24.29 -7.57 -6.53
CA LEU A 91 25.33 -7.52 -5.50
C LEU A 91 25.61 -8.90 -4.92
N LEU A 92 24.58 -9.62 -4.47
CA LEU A 92 24.73 -10.92 -3.82
C LEU A 92 25.21 -12.02 -4.78
N SER A 93 24.84 -11.94 -6.07
CA SER A 93 25.24 -12.93 -7.07
C SER A 93 26.77 -13.01 -7.29
N SER A 94 27.49 -11.94 -6.94
CA SER A 94 28.96 -11.90 -7.01
C SER A 94 29.65 -12.57 -5.81
N LEU A 95 28.90 -12.86 -4.73
CA LEU A 95 29.46 -13.40 -3.49
C LEU A 95 29.68 -14.92 -3.60
N LYS A 96 30.83 -15.37 -3.12
CA LYS A 96 31.13 -16.80 -3.00
C LYS A 96 30.11 -17.48 -2.09
N GLY A 97 29.49 -18.56 -2.58
CA GLY A 97 28.51 -19.35 -1.84
C GLY A 97 27.06 -18.84 -1.94
N PHE A 98 26.78 -17.83 -2.77
CA PHE A 98 25.41 -17.42 -3.04
C PHE A 98 24.59 -18.54 -3.71
N THR A 99 23.36 -18.73 -3.23
CA THR A 99 22.37 -19.64 -3.82
C THR A 99 21.04 -18.90 -3.98
N LYS A 100 20.20 -19.37 -4.91
CA LYS A 100 18.88 -18.77 -5.13
C LYS A 100 17.93 -19.12 -3.98
N GLY A 101 17.15 -18.14 -3.53
CA GLY A 101 16.15 -18.30 -2.47
C GLY A 101 15.69 -16.94 -1.95
N ASP A 102 14.98 -16.96 -0.82
CA ASP A 102 14.59 -15.74 -0.12
C ASP A 102 15.82 -15.04 0.47
N ILE A 103 15.86 -13.72 0.34
CA ILE A 103 16.98 -12.88 0.78
C ILE A 103 16.52 -12.00 1.95
N GLU A 104 17.20 -12.11 3.09
CA GLU A 104 17.05 -11.19 4.22
C GLU A 104 18.36 -10.43 4.45
N ILE A 105 18.30 -9.10 4.47
CA ILE A 105 19.44 -8.23 4.78
C ILE A 105 19.13 -7.42 6.04
N LYS A 106 20.01 -7.51 7.03
CA LYS A 106 19.93 -6.75 8.29
C LYS A 106 21.15 -5.85 8.45
N ILE A 107 20.92 -4.54 8.50
CA ILE A 107 21.96 -3.53 8.76
C ILE A 107 21.66 -2.91 10.11
N LYS A 108 22.59 -3.03 11.07
CA LYS A 108 22.48 -2.36 12.38
C LYS A 108 23.06 -0.95 12.26
N GLN A 109 22.28 0.07 12.62
CA GLN A 109 22.83 1.41 12.80
C GLN A 109 23.65 1.44 14.11
N LYS A 110 24.81 2.09 14.08
CA LYS A 110 25.67 2.32 15.26
C LYS A 110 25.26 3.61 15.95
#